data_AF-A0A8X6L893-F1
#
_entry.id   AF-A0A8X6L893-F1
#
_cell.length_a   1.000
_cell.length_b   1.000
_cell.length_c   1.000
_cell.angle_alpha   90.00
_cell.angle_beta   90.00
_cell.angle_gamma   90.00
#
_symmetry.space_group_name_H-M   'P 1'
#
loop_
_entity.id
_entity.type
_entity.pdbx_description
1 polymer ?
#
loop_
_entity_poly.entity_id
_entity_poly.type
_entity_poly.pdbx_seq_one_letter_code
_entity_poly.pdbx_strand_id
1 'polypeptide(L)'
;MQVANNSNNNEISLPKESKFSMSPPSPKECAICIPKPLICKTVRITGLPPKITRNIIMEIFRKFGTIIHMRMLRNASCEIQFSNTESVEQALLLSGYRIKIGCNDDADHNGQLFVECAHDCHQQTENVPAYTELEAKRLKKEIYNTQTFRKSLQILISWLKKEECTKMRSAAFYSMLEIVHIFVENSIHKIHVFEGMVKRDGRNLYVLKSKAKKVLHEIKKVFKAIRIRRNWHSLPKTQRRQIKVWKKDVKNLSDIVILVIRIEEMRSGIERK
;
A
#
# COMPACT_ATOMS: atom_id res chain seq x y z
N MET A 1 43.13 13.91 26.99
CA MET A 1 42.11 14.78 26.36
C MET A 1 41.19 13.89 25.55
N GLN A 2 39.98 13.64 26.07
CA GLN A 2 39.01 12.73 25.47
C GLN A 2 38.22 13.42 24.36
N VAL A 3 38.02 12.66 23.28
CA VAL A 3 37.32 13.00 22.04
C VAL A 3 35.82 13.01 22.30
N ALA A 4 35.15 14.15 22.08
CA ALA A 4 33.70 14.27 22.16
C ALA A 4 33.05 14.01 20.79
N ASN A 5 32.19 12.99 20.76
CA ASN A 5 31.40 12.54 19.63
C ASN A 5 30.32 13.55 19.24
N ASN A 6 30.27 13.89 17.96
CA ASN A 6 29.24 14.74 17.35
C ASN A 6 28.07 13.86 16.87
N SER A 7 26.91 13.96 17.52
CA SER A 7 25.65 13.32 17.08
C SER A 7 24.72 14.39 16.53
N ASN A 8 24.66 14.50 15.20
CA ASN A 8 23.71 15.36 14.49
C ASN A 8 22.30 14.76 14.54
N ASN A 9 21.42 15.40 15.30
CA ASN A 9 19.98 15.16 15.30
C ASN A 9 19.36 15.84 14.09
N ASN A 10 18.72 15.05 13.21
CA ASN A 10 17.89 15.56 12.12
C ASN A 10 16.53 16.04 12.66
N GLU A 11 16.46 17.30 13.08
CA GLU A 11 15.20 18.02 13.29
C GLU A 11 14.53 18.30 11.93
N ILE A 12 13.29 17.83 11.77
CA ILE A 12 12.45 18.23 10.64
C ILE A 12 12.03 19.69 10.88
N SER A 13 12.70 20.62 10.22
CA SER A 13 12.40 22.05 10.32
C SER A 13 11.06 22.35 9.62
N LEU A 14 10.01 22.55 10.41
CA LEU A 14 8.75 23.13 9.97
C LEU A 14 8.84 24.67 9.99
N PRO A 15 8.11 25.39 9.12
CA PRO A 15 8.14 26.85 9.08
C PRO A 15 7.80 27.47 10.43
N LYS A 16 8.52 28.55 10.75
CA LYS A 16 8.43 29.32 12.00
C LYS A 16 6.97 29.72 12.26
N GLU A 17 6.52 29.47 13.49
CA GLU A 17 5.14 29.53 14.03
C GLU A 17 4.29 28.25 13.93
N SER A 18 4.91 27.07 14.07
CA SER A 18 4.16 25.84 14.34
C SER A 18 3.70 25.79 15.81
N LYS A 19 2.39 25.78 16.11
CA LYS A 19 1.83 25.70 17.48
C LYS A 19 2.02 24.33 18.17
N PHE A 20 2.77 23.41 17.57
CA PHE A 20 3.07 22.07 18.06
C PHE A 20 4.38 21.53 17.46
N SER A 21 5.03 20.60 18.15
CA SER A 21 6.20 19.86 17.67
C SER A 21 5.94 18.35 17.71
N MET A 22 6.62 17.59 16.85
CA MET A 22 6.52 16.12 16.82
C MET A 22 7.90 15.48 16.86
N SER A 23 8.08 14.45 17.68
CA SER A 23 9.32 13.68 17.79
C SER A 23 9.09 12.19 17.49
N PRO A 24 10.01 11.53 16.76
CA PRO A 24 9.89 10.11 16.44
C PRO A 24 10.06 9.25 17.72
N PRO A 25 9.43 8.05 17.77
CA PRO A 25 9.62 7.13 18.88
C PRO A 25 11.07 6.63 18.97
N SER A 26 11.54 6.35 20.19
CA SER A 26 12.86 5.75 20.40
C SER A 26 12.96 4.37 19.72
N PRO A 27 14.15 3.95 19.23
CA PRO A 27 14.31 2.77 18.37
C PRO A 27 13.87 1.41 18.96
N LYS A 28 13.50 1.33 20.25
CA LYS A 28 13.29 0.07 20.97
C LYS A 28 11.83 -0.38 21.11
N GLU A 29 10.85 0.39 20.66
CA GLU A 29 9.43 -0.01 20.74
C GLU A 29 8.71 0.22 19.42
N CYS A 30 9.23 -0.35 18.33
CA CYS A 30 8.51 -0.47 17.07
C CYS A 30 7.65 -1.74 17.06
N ALA A 31 6.57 -1.78 17.83
CA ALA A 31 5.47 -2.70 17.57
C ALA A 31 4.54 -2.06 16.53
N ILE A 32 5.05 -1.78 15.33
CA ILE A 32 4.19 -1.42 14.20
C ILE A 32 3.44 -2.70 13.85
N CYS A 33 2.24 -2.86 14.39
CA CYS A 33 1.29 -3.78 13.82
C CYS A 33 1.02 -3.23 12.41
N ILE A 34 1.53 -3.91 11.38
CA ILE A 34 1.17 -3.67 9.98
C ILE A 34 0.06 -4.69 9.70
N PRO A 35 -1.22 -4.41 9.96
CA PRO A 35 -2.26 -5.35 9.60
C PRO A 35 -2.44 -5.26 8.08
N LYS A 36 -2.67 -6.42 7.48
CA LYS A 36 -2.91 -6.66 6.05
C LYS A 36 -3.78 -5.59 5.38
N PRO A 37 -3.62 -5.35 4.06
CA PRO A 37 -4.19 -4.19 3.37
C PRO A 37 -5.71 -4.11 3.51
N LEU A 38 -6.18 -3.27 4.43
CA LEU A 38 -7.57 -2.91 4.60
C LEU A 38 -7.92 -1.81 3.59
N ILE A 39 -9.04 -1.95 2.89
CA ILE A 39 -9.65 -0.85 2.12
C ILE A 39 -10.37 0.04 3.14
N CYS A 40 -9.61 0.65 4.06
CA CYS A 40 -10.16 1.56 5.05
C CYS A 40 -9.93 2.98 4.57
N LYS A 41 -11.00 3.80 4.57
CA LYS A 41 -10.90 5.25 4.34
C LYS A 41 -10.87 6.04 5.64
N THR A 42 -11.01 5.36 6.78
CA THR A 42 -11.15 5.98 8.10
C THR A 42 -10.04 5.51 9.02
N VAL A 43 -9.29 6.46 9.59
CA VAL A 43 -8.34 6.22 10.67
C VAL A 43 -8.96 6.60 12.01
N ARG A 44 -8.63 5.84 13.04
CA ARG A 44 -8.83 6.18 14.44
C ARG A 44 -7.47 6.54 15.03
N ILE A 45 -7.40 7.70 15.66
CA ILE A 45 -6.23 8.24 16.33
C ILE A 45 -6.51 8.18 17.82
N THR A 46 -5.66 7.53 18.58
CA THR A 46 -5.70 7.47 20.04
C THR A 46 -4.43 8.07 20.63
N GLY A 47 -4.41 8.34 21.94
CA GLY A 47 -3.26 8.95 22.63
C GLY A 47 -3.05 10.43 22.29
N LEU A 48 -4.11 11.13 21.91
CA LEU A 48 -4.08 12.57 21.70
C LEU A 48 -3.84 13.32 23.03
N PRO A 49 -3.07 14.42 23.04
CA PRO A 49 -2.96 15.27 24.22
C PRO A 49 -4.33 15.79 24.69
N PRO A 50 -4.60 15.86 26.00
CA PRO A 50 -5.87 16.36 26.54
C PRO A 50 -6.26 17.76 26.04
N LYS A 51 -5.27 18.64 25.80
CA LYS A 51 -5.48 20.01 25.32
C LYS A 51 -5.50 20.15 23.79
N ILE A 52 -5.50 19.04 23.04
CA ILE A 52 -5.48 19.13 21.58
C ILE A 52 -6.78 19.70 21.03
N THR A 53 -6.66 20.63 20.08
CA THR A 53 -7.81 21.20 19.37
C THR A 53 -8.00 20.53 18.02
N ARG A 54 -9.25 20.52 17.54
CA ARG A 54 -9.61 20.02 16.21
C ARG A 54 -8.73 20.62 15.10
N ASN A 55 -8.42 21.91 15.21
CA ASN A 55 -7.64 22.64 14.21
C ASN A 55 -6.22 22.09 14.06
N ILE A 56 -5.55 21.75 15.17
CA ILE A 56 -4.21 21.17 15.16
C ILE A 56 -4.24 19.81 14.44
N ILE A 57 -5.20 18.95 14.77
CA ILE A 57 -5.34 17.64 14.14
C ILE A 57 -5.63 17.80 12.64
N MET A 58 -6.49 18.74 12.25
CA MET A 58 -6.74 19.03 10.83
C MET A 58 -5.48 19.48 10.11
N GLU A 59 -4.68 20.36 10.71
CA GLU A 59 -3.43 20.85 10.11
C GLU A 59 -2.42 19.72 9.89
N ILE A 60 -2.32 18.80 10.84
CA ILE A 60 -1.46 17.61 10.74
C ILE A 60 -1.97 16.68 9.64
N PHE A 61 -3.25 16.29 9.70
CA PHE A 61 -3.75 15.21 8.85
C PHE A 61 -4.12 15.64 7.44
N ARG A 62 -4.36 16.94 7.19
CA ARG A 62 -4.59 17.49 5.85
C ARG A 62 -3.37 17.35 4.94
N LYS A 63 -2.15 17.23 5.51
CA LYS A 63 -0.91 16.97 4.75
C LYS A 63 -0.90 15.58 4.10
N PHE A 64 -1.63 14.60 4.64
CA PHE A 64 -1.71 13.24 4.09
C PHE A 64 -2.86 13.08 3.08
N GLY A 65 -3.84 13.99 3.09
CA GLY A 65 -4.85 14.06 2.04
C GLY A 65 -6.11 14.82 2.41
N THR A 66 -7.08 14.79 1.50
CA THR A 66 -8.36 15.48 1.67
C THR A 66 -9.22 14.77 2.72
N ILE A 67 -9.46 15.46 3.82
CA ILE A 67 -10.36 15.03 4.89
C ILE A 67 -11.80 15.26 4.44
N ILE A 68 -12.61 14.21 4.38
CA ILE A 68 -14.06 14.28 4.12
C ILE A 68 -14.81 14.57 5.42
N HIS A 69 -14.47 13.83 6.47
CA HIS A 69 -15.18 13.91 7.74
C HIS A 69 -14.21 13.69 8.90
N MET A 70 -14.40 14.42 9.99
CA MET A 70 -13.60 14.29 11.20
C MET A 70 -14.50 14.38 12.43
N ARG A 71 -14.35 13.41 13.32
CA ARG A 71 -15.12 13.27 14.55
C ARG A 71 -14.19 13.15 15.75
N MET A 72 -14.40 13.98 16.76
CA MET A 72 -13.76 13.78 18.06
C MET A 72 -14.59 12.78 18.85
N LEU A 73 -13.93 11.80 19.46
CA LEU A 73 -14.53 10.77 20.29
C LEU A 73 -14.21 11.02 21.78
N ARG A 74 -14.87 10.27 22.66
CA ARG A 74 -14.53 10.23 24.09
C ARG A 74 -13.15 9.57 24.26
N ASN A 75 -12.46 9.86 25.37
CA ASN A 75 -11.14 9.31 25.72
C ASN A 75 -10.00 9.75 24.79
N ALA A 76 -9.90 11.05 24.49
CA ALA A 76 -8.81 11.62 23.69
C ALA A 76 -8.53 10.85 22.39
N SER A 77 -9.62 10.44 21.73
CA SER A 77 -9.59 9.69 20.48
C SER A 77 -10.26 10.50 19.38
N CYS A 78 -9.79 10.37 18.14
CA CYS A 78 -10.35 11.05 16.99
C CYS A 78 -10.49 10.09 15.82
N GLU A 79 -11.55 10.22 15.04
CA GLU A 79 -11.69 9.52 13.78
C GLU A 79 -11.67 10.50 12.61
N ILE A 80 -10.89 10.17 11.60
CA ILE A 80 -10.73 10.96 10.38
C ILE A 80 -11.02 10.07 9.19
N GLN A 81 -11.95 10.48 8.35
CA GLN A 81 -12.26 9.87 7.08
C GLN A 81 -11.63 10.68 5.95
N PHE A 82 -10.82 10.01 5.14
CA PHE A 82 -10.19 10.57 3.95
C PHE A 82 -10.98 10.23 2.68
N SER A 83 -10.78 11.02 1.63
CA SER A 83 -11.30 10.70 0.30
C SER A 83 -10.67 9.45 -0.30
N ASN A 84 -9.37 9.32 -0.08
CA ASN A 84 -8.52 8.30 -0.67
C ASN A 84 -7.97 7.33 0.40
N THR A 85 -7.86 6.06 0.04
CA THR A 85 -7.25 5.03 0.89
C THR A 85 -5.73 5.19 1.00
N GLU A 86 -5.08 5.85 0.04
CA GLU A 86 -3.65 6.16 0.08
C GLU A 86 -3.31 7.14 1.22
N SER A 87 -4.22 8.08 1.52
CA SER A 87 -4.09 9.03 2.63
C SER A 87 -4.12 8.33 3.99
N VAL A 88 -4.93 7.29 4.14
CA VAL A 88 -4.99 6.45 5.34
C VAL A 88 -3.64 5.75 5.57
N GLU A 89 -3.05 5.18 4.53
CA GLU A 89 -1.77 4.48 4.66
C GLU A 89 -0.62 5.41 5.06
N GLN A 90 -0.59 6.63 4.55
CA GLN A 90 0.41 7.62 4.98
C GLN A 90 0.15 8.11 6.41
N ALA A 91 -1.11 8.30 6.78
CA ALA A 91 -1.49 8.69 8.14
C ALA A 91 -1.11 7.63 9.19
N LEU A 92 -1.17 6.33 8.84
CA LEU A 92 -0.73 5.24 9.72
C LEU A 92 0.77 5.31 10.08
N LEU A 93 1.60 5.93 9.23
CA LEU A 93 3.03 6.11 9.51
C LEU A 93 3.31 7.05 10.69
N LEU A 94 2.33 7.89 11.07
CA LEU A 94 2.41 8.72 12.27
C LEU A 94 2.14 7.96 13.57
N SER A 95 1.74 6.69 13.49
CA SER A 95 1.58 5.87 14.69
C SER A 95 2.93 5.72 15.41
N GLY A 96 2.94 5.99 16.71
CA GLY A 96 4.11 6.02 17.58
C GLY A 96 4.78 7.39 17.72
N TYR A 97 4.42 8.40 16.91
CA TYR A 97 4.99 9.74 17.04
C TYR A 97 4.52 10.43 18.31
N ARG A 98 5.44 11.10 19.02
CA ARG A 98 5.08 11.97 20.13
C ARG A 98 4.75 13.36 19.61
N ILE A 99 3.67 13.94 20.10
CA ILE A 99 3.23 15.29 19.79
C ILE A 99 3.28 16.14 21.07
N LYS A 100 3.82 17.35 20.95
CA LYS A 100 3.85 18.37 21.98
C LYS A 100 3.14 19.62 21.47
N ILE A 101 2.20 20.14 22.26
CA ILE A 101 1.41 21.33 21.91
C ILE A 101 1.99 22.55 22.63
N GLY A 102 2.41 23.56 21.88
CA GLY A 102 3.10 24.74 22.42
C GLY A 102 4.48 24.41 23.00
N CYS A 103 4.97 25.29 23.89
CA CYS A 103 6.29 25.17 24.50
C CYS A 103 6.29 24.52 25.89
N ASN A 104 5.13 24.29 26.50
CA ASN A 104 5.02 23.79 27.88
C ASN A 104 5.28 22.28 27.97
N ASP A 105 6.02 21.86 28.99
CA ASP A 105 6.39 20.45 29.22
C ASP A 105 5.37 19.63 30.03
N ASP A 106 4.23 20.23 30.37
CA ASP A 106 3.19 19.54 31.14
C ASP A 106 2.64 18.32 30.41
N ALA A 107 2.23 17.30 31.17
CA ALA A 107 1.64 16.07 30.64
C ALA A 107 0.39 16.33 29.77
N ASP A 108 -0.34 17.42 30.01
CA ASP A 108 -1.56 17.78 29.25
C ASP A 108 -1.29 18.28 27.83
N HIS A 109 -0.06 18.72 27.55
CA HIS A 109 0.38 19.23 26.25
C HIS A 109 1.12 18.17 25.43
N ASN A 110 1.46 17.04 26.06
CA ASN A 110 2.23 15.96 25.47
C ASN A 110 1.34 14.74 25.23
N GLY A 111 1.55 14.05 24.13
CA GLY A 111 0.81 12.83 23.79
C GLY A 111 1.60 11.94 22.85
N GLN A 112 1.25 10.66 22.80
CA GLN A 112 1.82 9.72 21.84
C GLN A 112 0.69 9.28 20.91
N LEU A 113 0.81 9.66 19.65
CA LEU A 113 -0.19 9.36 18.65
C LEU A 113 -0.14 7.88 18.32
N PHE A 114 -1.27 7.21 18.41
CA PHE A 114 -1.46 5.87 17.88
C PHE A 114 -2.51 5.97 16.79
N VAL A 115 -2.09 5.72 15.55
CA VAL A 115 -2.98 5.79 14.39
C VAL A 115 -3.29 4.36 13.95
N GLU A 116 -4.56 4.00 14.02
CA GLU A 116 -5.09 2.68 13.69
C GLU A 116 -6.20 2.82 12.64
N CYS A 117 -6.50 1.74 11.91
CA CYS A 117 -7.72 1.71 11.10
C CYS A 117 -8.95 1.61 12.01
N ALA A 118 -9.99 2.42 11.75
CA ALA A 118 -11.23 2.33 12.52
C ALA A 118 -11.86 0.93 12.35
N HIS A 119 -12.23 0.27 13.45
CA HIS A 119 -12.52 -1.18 13.54
C HIS A 119 -13.70 -1.72 12.72
N ASP A 120 -14.38 -0.89 11.92
CA ASP A 120 -15.50 -1.29 11.05
C ASP A 120 -15.15 -1.28 9.56
N CYS A 121 -13.86 -1.33 9.19
CA CYS A 121 -13.50 -1.82 7.86
C CYS A 121 -13.64 -3.35 7.87
N HIS A 122 -14.90 -3.80 7.79
CA HIS A 122 -15.22 -5.11 7.28
C HIS A 122 -14.29 -5.36 6.10
N GLN A 123 -13.57 -6.48 6.16
CA GLN A 123 -13.07 -7.12 4.96
C GLN A 123 -14.26 -7.13 4.02
N GLN A 124 -14.29 -6.21 3.06
CA GLN A 124 -15.27 -6.28 2.01
C GLN A 124 -14.81 -7.54 1.27
N THR A 125 -15.33 -8.69 1.70
CA THR A 125 -15.83 -9.69 0.79
C THR A 125 -16.84 -8.92 -0.06
N GLU A 126 -16.34 -8.08 -0.98
CA GLU A 126 -17.09 -7.64 -2.15
C GLU A 126 -17.79 -8.91 -2.60
N ASN A 127 -19.11 -8.86 -2.69
CA ASN A 127 -19.93 -9.97 -3.12
C ASN A 127 -19.39 -10.42 -4.48
N VAL A 128 -18.47 -11.39 -4.47
CA VAL A 128 -17.72 -11.73 -5.66
C VAL A 128 -18.73 -12.40 -6.56
N PRO A 129 -19.04 -11.81 -7.73
CA PRO A 129 -20.06 -12.36 -8.61
C PRO A 129 -19.71 -13.81 -8.90
N ALA A 130 -20.71 -14.70 -8.90
CA ALA A 130 -20.49 -16.07 -9.32
C ALA A 130 -20.01 -16.10 -10.78
N TYR A 131 -19.23 -17.10 -11.16
CA TYR A 131 -18.81 -17.21 -12.55
C TYR A 131 -20.01 -17.41 -13.47
N THR A 132 -20.22 -16.46 -14.39
CA THR A 132 -21.10 -16.59 -15.54
C THR A 132 -20.35 -16.17 -16.79
N GLU A 133 -20.79 -16.58 -17.98
CA GLU A 133 -20.14 -16.18 -19.22
C GLU A 133 -20.18 -14.65 -19.42
N LEU A 134 -21.27 -14.01 -18.98
CA LEU A 134 -21.44 -12.57 -19.02
C LEU A 134 -20.43 -11.87 -18.10
N GLU A 135 -20.32 -12.33 -16.85
CA GLU A 135 -19.35 -11.80 -15.88
C GLU A 135 -17.91 -12.05 -16.33
N ALA A 136 -17.63 -13.18 -16.96
CA ALA A 136 -16.31 -13.46 -17.52
C ALA A 136 -15.95 -12.47 -18.65
N LYS A 137 -16.89 -12.17 -19.55
CA LYS A 137 -16.69 -11.17 -20.61
C LYS A 137 -16.48 -9.77 -20.02
N ARG A 138 -17.23 -9.41 -18.98
CA ARG A 138 -17.08 -8.14 -18.26
C ARG A 138 -15.72 -8.04 -17.58
N LEU A 139 -15.35 -9.04 -16.80
CA LEU A 139 -14.07 -9.09 -16.09
C LEU A 139 -12.90 -8.96 -17.06
N LYS A 140 -12.97 -9.65 -18.21
CA LYS A 140 -11.94 -9.55 -19.25
C LYS A 140 -11.70 -8.10 -19.68
N LYS A 141 -12.76 -7.31 -19.88
CA LYS A 141 -12.65 -5.87 -20.21
C LYS A 141 -12.06 -5.07 -19.04
N GLU A 142 -12.50 -5.36 -17.82
CA GLU A 142 -12.04 -4.66 -16.62
C GLU A 142 -10.58 -4.97 -16.24
N ILE A 143 -10.00 -6.08 -16.70
CA ILE A 143 -8.57 -6.38 -16.53
C ILE A 143 -7.70 -5.49 -17.43
N TYR A 144 -8.20 -4.97 -18.56
CA TYR A 144 -7.42 -4.02 -19.37
C TYR A 144 -7.29 -2.63 -18.72
N ASN A 145 -8.22 -2.26 -17.85
CA ASN A 145 -8.20 -0.94 -17.21
C ASN A 145 -7.31 -0.93 -15.97
N THR A 146 -6.25 -0.12 -16.01
CA THR A 146 -5.26 0.01 -14.93
C THR A 146 -5.85 0.47 -13.59
N GLN A 147 -6.96 1.22 -13.59
CA GLN A 147 -7.61 1.69 -12.37
C GLN A 147 -8.38 0.58 -11.65
N THR A 148 -9.01 -0.32 -12.41
CA THR A 148 -9.80 -1.44 -11.88
C THR A 148 -8.98 -2.72 -11.76
N PHE A 149 -7.80 -2.79 -12.37
CA PHE A 149 -6.97 -3.98 -12.48
C PHE A 149 -6.86 -4.79 -11.18
N ARG A 150 -6.54 -4.13 -10.06
CA ARG A 150 -6.40 -4.80 -8.75
C ARG A 150 -7.68 -5.49 -8.30
N LYS A 151 -8.84 -4.86 -8.50
CA LYS A 151 -10.15 -5.44 -8.17
C LYS A 151 -10.47 -6.60 -9.09
N SER A 152 -10.23 -6.44 -10.39
CA SER A 152 -10.41 -7.51 -11.38
C SER A 152 -9.56 -8.74 -11.05
N LEU A 153 -8.32 -8.54 -10.57
CA LEU A 153 -7.48 -9.64 -10.07
C LEU A 153 -8.09 -10.36 -8.85
N GLN A 154 -8.74 -9.65 -7.91
CA GLN A 154 -9.39 -10.30 -6.76
C GLN A 154 -10.51 -11.25 -7.20
N ILE A 155 -11.35 -10.81 -8.14
CA ILE A 155 -12.44 -11.62 -8.70
C ILE A 155 -11.85 -12.86 -9.36
N LEU A 156 -10.84 -12.69 -10.21
CA LEU A 156 -10.14 -13.81 -10.88
C LEU A 156 -9.54 -14.80 -9.87
N ILE A 157 -8.87 -14.30 -8.81
CA ILE A 157 -8.32 -15.15 -7.74
C ILE A 157 -9.43 -15.93 -7.04
N SER A 158 -10.56 -15.29 -6.77
CA SER A 158 -11.70 -15.91 -6.10
C SER A 158 -12.30 -17.04 -6.93
N TRP A 159 -12.55 -16.81 -8.22
CA TRP A 159 -13.03 -17.85 -9.14
C TRP A 159 -12.05 -19.03 -9.27
N LEU A 160 -10.75 -18.75 -9.34
CA LEU A 160 -9.73 -19.79 -9.33
C LEU A 160 -9.73 -20.58 -8.01
N LYS A 161 -9.88 -19.92 -6.87
CA LYS A 161 -9.92 -20.60 -5.56
C LYS A 161 -11.18 -21.46 -5.37
N LYS A 162 -12.31 -21.04 -5.95
CA LYS A 162 -13.57 -21.80 -5.96
C LYS A 162 -13.57 -22.97 -6.96
N GLU A 163 -12.43 -23.25 -7.61
CA GLU A 163 -12.26 -24.29 -8.62
C GLU A 163 -13.22 -24.19 -9.82
N GLU A 164 -13.69 -22.98 -10.15
CA GLU A 164 -14.60 -22.75 -11.27
C GLU A 164 -13.92 -22.91 -12.65
N CYS A 165 -12.58 -23.08 -12.68
CA CYS A 165 -11.79 -23.38 -13.88
C CYS A 165 -11.94 -24.85 -14.29
N THR A 166 -13.08 -25.17 -14.87
CA THR A 166 -13.35 -26.47 -15.48
C THR A 166 -12.74 -26.57 -16.89
N LYS A 167 -12.65 -27.78 -17.45
CA LYS A 167 -12.15 -28.02 -18.81
C LYS A 167 -12.86 -27.14 -19.86
N MET A 168 -14.19 -26.99 -19.73
CA MET A 168 -15.03 -26.16 -20.62
C MET A 168 -14.74 -24.66 -20.50
N ARG A 169 -14.28 -24.18 -19.34
CA ARG A 169 -14.06 -22.76 -19.04
C ARG A 169 -12.57 -22.36 -19.13
N SER A 170 -11.68 -23.35 -19.27
CA SER A 170 -10.22 -23.19 -19.29
C SER A 170 -9.73 -22.13 -20.30
N ALA A 171 -10.34 -22.05 -21.48
CA ALA A 171 -9.99 -21.05 -22.49
C ALA A 171 -10.28 -19.61 -22.03
N ALA A 172 -11.40 -19.38 -21.34
CA ALA A 172 -11.76 -18.05 -20.83
C ALA A 172 -10.75 -17.60 -19.77
N PHE A 173 -10.45 -18.47 -18.79
CA PHE A 173 -9.44 -18.21 -17.76
C PHE A 173 -8.04 -18.02 -18.35
N TYR A 174 -7.65 -18.82 -19.35
CA TYR A 174 -6.36 -18.65 -20.02
C TYR A 174 -6.25 -17.28 -20.68
N SER A 175 -7.30 -16.82 -21.39
CA SER A 175 -7.30 -15.48 -22.01
C SER A 175 -7.22 -14.35 -20.98
N MET A 176 -7.79 -14.52 -19.78
CA MET A 176 -7.63 -13.55 -18.70
C MET A 176 -6.21 -13.55 -18.15
N LEU A 177 -5.59 -14.74 -17.99
CA LEU A 177 -4.20 -14.86 -17.56
C LEU A 177 -3.22 -14.25 -18.57
N GLU A 178 -3.51 -14.38 -19.87
CA GLU A 178 -2.74 -13.76 -20.94
C GLU A 178 -2.74 -12.23 -20.82
N ILE A 179 -3.89 -11.61 -20.54
CA ILE A 179 -3.96 -10.15 -20.30
C ILE A 179 -3.16 -9.77 -19.05
N VAL A 180 -3.23 -10.57 -17.98
CA VAL A 180 -2.43 -10.35 -16.77
C VAL A 180 -0.94 -10.44 -17.07
N HIS A 181 -0.51 -11.35 -17.95
CA HIS A 181 0.88 -11.47 -18.38
C HIS A 181 1.33 -10.28 -19.25
N ILE A 182 0.52 -9.83 -20.21
CA ILE A 182 0.80 -8.62 -21.00
C ILE A 182 1.00 -7.41 -20.08
N PHE A 183 0.23 -7.29 -19.00
CA PHE A 183 0.44 -6.25 -17.99
C PHE A 183 1.80 -6.37 -17.29
N VAL A 184 2.25 -7.59 -16.97
CA VAL A 184 3.57 -7.86 -16.38
C VAL A 184 4.67 -7.41 -17.33
N GLU A 185 4.61 -7.80 -18.60
CA GLU A 185 5.60 -7.41 -19.62
C GLU A 185 5.65 -5.88 -19.79
N ASN A 186 4.50 -5.23 -19.89
CA ASN A 186 4.40 -3.78 -19.96
C ASN A 186 4.96 -3.08 -18.71
N SER A 187 4.77 -3.70 -17.53
CA SER A 187 5.32 -3.17 -16.27
C SER A 187 6.84 -3.28 -16.23
N ILE A 188 7.41 -4.39 -16.69
CA ILE A 188 8.87 -4.58 -16.81
C ILE A 188 9.46 -3.52 -17.74
N HIS A 189 8.86 -3.30 -18.91
CA HIS A 189 9.31 -2.29 -19.87
C HIS A 189 9.22 -0.88 -19.29
N LYS A 190 8.08 -0.52 -18.69
CA LYS A 190 7.90 0.79 -18.04
C LYS A 190 8.96 1.04 -16.97
N ILE A 191 9.22 0.05 -16.10
CA ILE A 191 10.21 0.22 -15.03
C ILE A 191 11.63 0.39 -15.60
N HIS A 192 12.02 -0.36 -16.64
CA HIS A 192 13.32 -0.15 -17.30
C HIS A 192 13.46 1.25 -17.91
N VAL A 193 12.41 1.74 -18.59
CA VAL A 193 12.40 3.11 -19.13
C VAL A 193 12.53 4.13 -17.99
N PHE A 194 11.81 3.93 -16.88
CA PHE A 194 11.91 4.79 -15.70
C PHE A 194 13.27 4.70 -15.01
N GLU A 195 13.94 3.54 -14.99
CA GLU A 195 15.30 3.40 -14.46
C GLU A 195 16.29 4.35 -15.16
N GLY A 196 16.12 4.56 -16.47
CA GLY A 196 16.86 5.56 -17.24
C GLY A 196 16.54 7.01 -16.87
N MET A 197 15.29 7.30 -16.49
CA MET A 197 14.82 8.65 -16.12
C MET A 197 15.07 9.01 -14.65
N VAL A 198 15.07 8.03 -13.74
CA VAL A 198 15.26 8.21 -12.27
C VAL A 198 16.66 8.74 -11.93
N LYS A 199 17.65 8.55 -12.82
CA LYS A 199 18.95 9.23 -12.75
C LYS A 199 18.84 10.76 -12.81
N ARG A 200 17.71 11.33 -13.27
CA ARG A 200 17.52 12.77 -13.46
C ARG A 200 16.57 13.44 -12.44
N ASP A 201 15.40 12.87 -12.11
CA ASP A 201 14.33 13.66 -11.45
C ASP A 201 13.83 13.27 -10.05
N GLY A 202 14.26 12.14 -9.46
CA GLY A 202 14.16 11.84 -8.01
C GLY A 202 12.80 11.82 -7.28
N ARG A 203 11.72 12.49 -7.74
CA ARG A 203 10.58 12.87 -6.88
C ARG A 203 9.29 12.05 -7.02
N ASN A 204 9.27 10.96 -7.80
CA ASN A 204 8.04 10.17 -7.99
C ASN A 204 8.18 8.64 -7.76
N LEU A 205 9.31 8.20 -7.19
CA LEU A 205 9.63 6.77 -7.08
C LEU A 205 8.87 6.04 -5.96
N TYR A 206 8.55 6.74 -4.86
CA TYR A 206 7.85 6.17 -3.70
C TYR A 206 6.41 5.73 -4.00
N VAL A 207 5.63 6.58 -4.70
CA VAL A 207 4.24 6.29 -5.06
C VAL A 207 4.18 5.14 -6.08
N LEU A 208 5.12 5.11 -7.03
CA LEU A 208 5.27 4.00 -7.98
C LEU A 208 5.63 2.69 -7.25
N LYS A 209 6.55 2.72 -6.27
CA LYS A 209 6.98 1.59 -5.42
C LYS A 209 5.79 0.96 -4.68
N SER A 210 4.99 1.76 -3.98
CA SER A 210 3.85 1.26 -3.19
C SER A 210 2.78 0.63 -4.09
N LYS A 211 2.46 1.27 -5.23
CA LYS A 211 1.46 0.77 -6.20
C LYS A 211 1.95 -0.50 -6.91
N ALA A 212 3.20 -0.52 -7.39
CA ALA A 212 3.78 -1.68 -8.09
C ALA A 212 3.87 -2.91 -7.16
N LYS A 213 4.31 -2.73 -5.90
CA LYS A 213 4.43 -3.84 -4.94
C LYS A 213 3.09 -4.51 -4.64
N LYS A 214 2.01 -3.72 -4.48
CA LYS A 214 0.66 -4.23 -4.24
C LYS A 214 0.11 -4.99 -5.45
N VAL A 215 0.27 -4.43 -6.65
CA VAL A 215 -0.20 -5.09 -7.88
C VAL A 215 0.56 -6.40 -8.12
N LEU A 216 1.89 -6.39 -7.94
CA LEU A 216 2.72 -7.60 -8.04
C LEU A 216 2.31 -8.68 -7.03
N HIS A 217 1.94 -8.30 -5.81
CA HIS A 217 1.44 -9.24 -4.80
C HIS A 217 0.15 -9.94 -5.25
N GLU A 218 -0.79 -9.20 -5.83
CA GLU A 218 -2.01 -9.79 -6.36
C GLU A 218 -1.77 -10.68 -7.57
N ILE A 219 -0.88 -10.28 -8.50
CA ILE A 219 -0.46 -11.12 -9.63
C ILE A 219 0.13 -12.44 -9.13
N LYS A 220 1.01 -12.40 -8.12
CA LYS A 220 1.58 -13.63 -7.51
C LYS A 220 0.50 -14.56 -6.97
N LYS A 221 -0.58 -14.01 -6.37
CA LYS A 221 -1.72 -14.83 -5.90
C LYS A 221 -2.49 -15.47 -7.06
N VAL A 222 -2.68 -14.78 -8.18
CA VAL A 222 -3.31 -15.36 -9.39
C VAL A 222 -2.53 -16.60 -9.85
N PHE A 223 -1.20 -16.46 -10.02
CA PHE A 223 -0.33 -17.55 -10.46
C PHE A 223 -0.17 -18.68 -9.42
N LYS A 224 -0.48 -18.41 -8.14
CA LYS A 224 -0.62 -19.43 -7.10
C LYS A 224 -1.96 -20.15 -7.20
N ALA A 225 -3.06 -19.43 -7.40
CA ALA A 225 -4.42 -19.99 -7.50
C ALA A 225 -4.60 -20.89 -8.74
N ILE A 226 -3.98 -20.55 -9.88
CA ILE A 226 -4.01 -21.41 -11.07
C ILE A 226 -3.28 -22.76 -10.87
N ARG A 227 -2.40 -22.88 -9.87
CA ARG A 227 -1.70 -24.13 -9.55
C ARG A 227 -2.52 -25.11 -8.72
N ILE A 228 -3.70 -24.72 -8.23
CA ILE A 228 -4.62 -25.65 -7.58
C ILE A 228 -4.87 -26.80 -8.57
N ARG A 229 -4.75 -28.05 -8.11
CA ARG A 229 -4.67 -29.24 -8.98
C ARG A 229 -5.76 -29.23 -10.05
N ARG A 230 -7.01 -29.00 -9.69
CA ARG A 230 -8.14 -29.03 -10.63
C ARG A 230 -8.01 -28.00 -11.75
N ASN A 231 -7.67 -26.76 -11.40
CA ASN A 231 -7.43 -25.68 -12.36
C ASN A 231 -6.20 -25.95 -13.25
N TRP A 232 -5.15 -26.52 -12.67
CA TRP A 232 -3.93 -26.80 -13.41
C TRP A 232 -4.13 -27.93 -14.43
N HIS A 233 -4.85 -28.98 -14.04
CA HIS A 233 -5.11 -30.12 -14.90
C HIS A 233 -6.20 -29.86 -15.94
N SER A 234 -7.07 -28.86 -15.76
CA SER A 234 -8.04 -28.45 -16.77
C SER A 234 -7.40 -27.75 -17.98
N LEU A 235 -6.16 -27.26 -17.84
CA LEU A 235 -5.42 -26.57 -18.90
C LEU A 235 -4.66 -27.55 -19.82
N PRO A 236 -4.71 -27.33 -21.15
CA PRO A 236 -3.86 -28.00 -22.13
C PRO A 236 -2.36 -27.95 -21.79
N LYS A 237 -1.62 -28.98 -22.22
CA LYS A 237 -0.16 -29.10 -21.97
C LYS A 237 0.63 -27.90 -22.52
N THR A 238 0.21 -27.35 -23.66
CA THR A 238 0.80 -26.14 -24.28
C THR A 238 0.61 -24.91 -23.40
N GLN A 239 -0.62 -24.64 -22.94
CA GLN A 239 -0.93 -23.54 -22.03
C GLN A 239 -0.17 -23.65 -20.70
N ARG A 240 -0.06 -24.87 -20.14
CA ARG A 240 0.74 -25.11 -18.93
C ARG A 240 2.22 -24.80 -19.11
N ARG A 241 2.79 -25.08 -20.28
CA ARG A 241 4.19 -24.70 -20.58
C ARG A 241 4.33 -23.18 -20.61
N GLN A 242 3.40 -22.48 -21.26
CA GLN A 242 3.41 -21.03 -21.35
C GLN A 242 3.28 -20.35 -19.98
N ILE A 243 2.38 -20.84 -19.11
CA ILE A 243 2.21 -20.32 -17.75
C ILE A 243 3.49 -20.52 -16.89
N LYS A 244 4.33 -21.51 -17.19
CA LYS A 244 5.64 -21.65 -16.52
C LYS A 244 6.61 -20.55 -16.95
N VAL A 245 6.59 -20.16 -18.23
CA VAL A 245 7.38 -19.03 -18.74
C VAL A 245 6.90 -17.73 -18.09
N TRP A 246 5.60 -17.45 -18.10
CA TRP A 246 5.02 -16.26 -17.47
C TRP A 246 5.36 -16.10 -15.99
N LYS A 247 5.52 -17.21 -15.26
CA LYS A 247 5.99 -17.18 -13.86
C LYS A 247 7.43 -16.70 -13.73
N LYS A 248 8.29 -17.02 -14.68
CA LYS A 248 9.65 -16.49 -14.73
C LYS A 248 9.62 -14.98 -14.94
N ASP A 249 8.72 -14.48 -15.77
CA ASP A 249 8.56 -13.03 -16.01
C ASP A 249 8.01 -12.31 -14.78
N VAL A 250 7.04 -12.90 -14.07
CA VAL A 250 6.56 -12.36 -12.78
C VAL A 250 7.68 -12.33 -11.73
N LYS A 251 8.57 -13.33 -11.73
CA LYS A 251 9.76 -13.34 -10.87
C LYS A 251 10.72 -12.23 -11.28
N ASN A 252 11.00 -12.08 -12.57
CA ASN A 252 11.85 -11.02 -13.11
C ASN A 252 11.32 -9.62 -12.71
N LEU A 253 10.02 -9.36 -12.92
CA LEU A 253 9.38 -8.12 -12.47
C LEU A 253 9.54 -7.91 -10.95
N SER A 254 9.43 -8.98 -10.16
CA SER A 254 9.67 -8.90 -8.72
C SER A 254 11.09 -8.48 -8.37
N ASP A 255 12.07 -9.06 -9.06
CA ASP A 255 13.48 -8.79 -8.81
C ASP A 255 13.83 -7.35 -9.21
N ILE A 256 13.31 -6.87 -10.35
CA ILE A 256 13.43 -5.47 -10.80
C ILE A 256 12.81 -4.51 -9.79
N VAL A 257 11.58 -4.77 -9.33
CA VAL A 257 10.92 -3.93 -8.33
C VAL A 257 11.73 -3.88 -7.03
N ILE A 258 12.31 -5.00 -6.59
CA ILE A 258 13.19 -5.04 -5.40
C ILE A 258 14.48 -4.24 -5.63
N LEU A 259 15.09 -4.35 -6.81
CA LEU A 259 16.31 -3.62 -7.14
C LEU A 259 16.07 -2.11 -7.12
N VAL A 260 15.02 -1.63 -7.77
CA VAL A 260 14.65 -0.21 -7.78
C VAL A 260 14.38 0.30 -6.36
N ILE A 261 13.74 -0.52 -5.51
CA ILE A 261 13.53 -0.19 -4.10
C ILE A 261 14.85 0.04 -3.36
N ARG A 262 15.83 -0.85 -3.55
CA ARG A 262 17.14 -0.76 -2.89
C ARG A 262 17.95 0.44 -3.38
N ILE A 263 17.93 0.73 -4.68
CA ILE A 263 18.63 1.87 -5.28
C ILE A 263 18.11 3.18 -4.68
N GLU A 264 16.80 3.31 -4.48
CA GLU A 264 16.21 4.48 -3.85
C GLU A 264 16.62 4.61 -2.38
N GLU A 265 16.53 3.52 -1.61
CA GLU A 265 16.88 3.53 -0.19
C GLU A 265 18.34 3.97 0.04
N MET A 266 19.24 3.59 -0.87
CA MET A 266 20.62 4.08 -0.90
C MET A 266 20.68 5.59 -1.24
N ARG A 267 19.91 6.08 -2.22
CA ARG A 267 19.87 7.50 -2.59
C ARG A 267 19.35 8.39 -1.45
N SER A 268 18.25 8.04 -0.79
CA SER A 268 17.70 8.82 0.34
C SER A 268 18.58 8.75 1.59
N GLY A 269 19.48 7.76 1.67
CA GLY A 269 20.52 7.69 2.70
C GLY A 269 21.71 8.61 2.42
N ILE A 270 22.01 8.86 1.13
CA ILE A 270 23.07 9.79 0.69
C ILE A 270 22.60 11.24 0.80
N GLU A 271 21.37 11.57 0.42
CA GLU A 271 20.80 12.94 0.54
C GLU A 271 20.58 13.39 2.00
N ARG A 272 20.73 12.49 2.99
CA ARG A 272 20.61 12.77 4.44
C ARG A 272 21.96 12.93 5.17
N LYS A 273 23.09 12.85 4.46
CA LYS A 273 24.44 13.10 4.98
C LYS A 273 24.96 14.42 4.45
#